data_AF-A0A9Q9EYK8-F1
#
_entry.id   AF-A0A9Q9EYK8-F1
#
_cell.length_a   1.000
_cell.length_b   1.000
_cell.length_c   1.000
_cell.angle_alpha   90.00
_cell.angle_beta   90.00
_cell.angle_gamma   90.00
#
_symmetry.space_group_name_H-M   'P 1'
#
loop_
_entity.id
_entity.type
_entity.pdbx_description
1 polymer ?
#
loop_
_entity_poly.entity_id
_entity_poly.type
_entity_poly.pdbx_seq_one_letter_code
_entity_poly.pdbx_strand_id
1 'polypeptide(L)'
;MEEDSFRDIGALISVTLPNGLKRIGDRVFHTCTNLTTLNLPSSLESIGFSSLQRIKVRSMVVPENIKVLNGYFLARCPELTSVELPSTLTEIYQDSFSYDPKLKTVTCKAATPPVITAGTYVFAGTPIASATLRVPAGSKALYQAAEGWKDFGTIVEF
;
A
#
# COMPACT_ATOMS: atom_id res chain seq x y z
N MET A 1 13.40 -0.81 -12.83
CA MET A 1 12.87 -2.08 -13.35
C MET A 1 11.82 -1.75 -14.39
N GLU A 2 11.83 -2.46 -15.51
CA GLU A 2 10.90 -2.23 -16.61
C GLU A 2 9.52 -2.79 -16.27
N GLU A 3 8.50 -2.35 -16.99
CA GLU A 3 7.14 -2.86 -16.87
C GLU A 3 7.08 -4.38 -17.13
N ASP A 4 6.12 -5.07 -16.50
CA ASP A 4 5.83 -6.50 -16.64
C ASP A 4 7.00 -7.48 -16.36
N SER A 5 8.19 -7.01 -15.94
CA SER A 5 9.43 -7.84 -15.88
C SER A 5 9.32 -9.14 -15.07
N PHE A 6 8.46 -9.19 -14.06
CA PHE A 6 8.22 -10.38 -13.23
C PHE A 6 6.75 -10.80 -13.21
N ARG A 7 5.95 -10.34 -14.15
CA ARG A 7 4.51 -10.55 -14.14
C ARG A 7 4.14 -12.04 -14.28
N ASP A 8 3.12 -12.45 -13.55
CA ASP A 8 2.51 -13.79 -13.61
C ASP A 8 3.51 -14.94 -13.29
N ILE A 9 4.65 -14.65 -12.64
CA ILE A 9 5.63 -15.67 -12.25
C ILE A 9 5.15 -16.39 -10.98
N GLY A 10 4.36 -17.44 -11.18
CA GLY A 10 3.81 -18.26 -10.09
C GLY A 10 4.87 -18.97 -9.23
N ALA A 11 6.11 -19.13 -9.71
CA ALA A 11 7.21 -19.72 -8.94
C ALA A 11 7.98 -18.71 -8.08
N LEU A 12 7.72 -17.40 -8.22
CA LEU A 12 8.49 -16.37 -7.52
C LEU A 12 8.07 -16.29 -6.05
N ILE A 13 8.97 -16.68 -5.15
CA ILE A 13 8.71 -16.72 -3.70
C ILE A 13 9.27 -15.49 -2.98
N SER A 14 10.45 -15.03 -3.41
CA SER A 14 11.13 -13.88 -2.83
C SER A 14 11.90 -13.11 -3.90
N VAL A 15 12.10 -11.81 -3.66
CA VAL A 15 12.87 -10.93 -4.53
C VAL A 15 13.77 -10.05 -3.68
N THR A 16 15.05 -9.98 -4.05
CA THR A 16 15.97 -8.96 -3.52
C THR A 16 16.09 -7.85 -4.55
N LEU A 17 15.62 -6.65 -4.19
CA LEU A 17 15.73 -5.47 -5.06
C LEU A 17 17.11 -4.82 -4.87
N PRO A 18 17.74 -4.31 -5.95
CA PRO A 18 19.06 -3.71 -5.84
C PRO A 18 19.03 -2.40 -5.06
N ASN A 19 20.07 -2.17 -4.27
CA ASN A 19 20.31 -0.89 -3.63
C ASN A 19 20.43 0.20 -4.71
N GLY A 20 19.70 1.31 -4.55
CA GLY A 20 19.68 2.39 -5.54
C GLY A 20 18.59 2.25 -6.60
N LEU A 21 17.77 1.19 -6.59
CA LEU A 21 16.60 1.12 -7.46
C LEU A 21 15.70 2.34 -7.24
N LYS A 22 15.48 3.10 -8.31
CA LYS A 22 14.66 4.32 -8.30
C LYS A 22 13.21 4.09 -8.67
N ARG A 23 12.93 3.13 -9.55
CA ARG A 23 11.58 2.90 -10.08
C ARG A 23 11.25 1.43 -10.26
N ILE A 24 10.05 1.06 -9.83
CA ILE A 24 9.35 -0.17 -10.23
C ILE A 24 8.30 0.24 -11.28
N GLY A 25 8.37 -0.36 -12.47
CA GLY A 25 7.41 -0.11 -13.55
C GLY A 25 6.02 -0.67 -13.27
N ASP A 26 5.13 -0.52 -14.25
CA ASP A 26 3.76 -1.03 -14.15
C ASP A 26 3.77 -2.56 -14.13
N ARG A 27 2.85 -3.15 -13.34
CA ARG A 27 2.57 -4.59 -13.29
C ARG A 27 3.78 -5.51 -13.02
N VAL A 28 4.90 -4.99 -12.51
CA VAL A 28 6.15 -5.75 -12.37
C VAL A 28 5.98 -7.08 -11.64
N PHE A 29 5.31 -7.10 -10.49
CA PHE A 29 5.04 -8.31 -9.71
C PHE A 29 3.56 -8.71 -9.73
N HIS A 30 2.82 -8.24 -10.73
CA HIS A 30 1.39 -8.51 -10.85
C HIS A 30 1.16 -10.02 -10.90
N THR A 31 0.29 -10.53 -10.01
CA THR A 31 -0.10 -11.96 -9.96
C THR A 31 1.08 -12.92 -9.71
N CYS A 32 2.14 -12.44 -9.06
CA CYS A 32 3.14 -13.30 -8.42
C CYS A 32 2.56 -13.96 -7.16
N THR A 33 1.66 -14.93 -7.37
CA THR A 33 0.79 -15.50 -6.33
C THR A 33 1.52 -16.32 -5.26
N ASN A 34 2.83 -16.52 -5.36
CA ASN A 34 3.63 -17.15 -4.31
C ASN A 34 4.68 -16.20 -3.70
N LEU A 35 4.71 -14.92 -4.10
CA LEU A 35 5.66 -13.94 -3.58
C LEU A 35 5.27 -13.54 -2.17
N THR A 36 6.03 -14.02 -1.18
CA THR A 36 5.79 -13.79 0.25
C THR A 36 6.77 -12.81 0.87
N THR A 37 7.93 -12.61 0.24
CA THR A 37 8.98 -11.71 0.73
C THR A 37 9.39 -10.71 -0.34
N LEU A 38 9.11 -9.43 -0.09
CA LEU A 38 9.51 -8.31 -0.94
C LEU A 38 9.81 -7.10 -0.04
N ASN A 39 11.04 -6.60 -0.11
CA ASN A 39 11.45 -5.37 0.59
C ASN A 39 11.67 -4.25 -0.43
N LEU A 40 10.95 -3.15 -0.28
CA LEU A 40 11.12 -1.97 -1.13
C LEU A 40 12.34 -1.16 -0.66
N PRO A 41 13.32 -0.86 -1.54
CA PRO A 41 14.52 -0.14 -1.15
C PRO A 41 14.19 1.32 -0.81
N SER A 42 14.92 1.91 0.15
CA SER A 42 14.72 3.30 0.56
C SER A 42 14.96 4.32 -0.56
N SER A 43 15.75 3.95 -1.58
CA SER A 43 16.02 4.76 -2.75
C SER A 43 14.87 4.88 -3.74
N LEU A 44 13.78 4.13 -3.54
CA LEU A 44 12.68 4.03 -4.48
C LEU A 44 11.85 5.33 -4.49
N GLU A 45 11.69 5.91 -5.68
CA GLU A 45 11.00 7.18 -5.90
C GLU A 45 9.61 6.99 -6.51
N SER A 46 9.39 5.89 -7.24
CA SER A 46 8.07 5.62 -7.84
C SER A 46 7.77 4.12 -7.98
N ILE A 47 6.48 3.78 -7.89
CA ILE A 47 5.93 2.44 -8.09
C ILE A 47 4.79 2.55 -9.09
N GLY A 48 4.83 1.76 -10.16
CA GLY A 48 3.82 1.78 -11.22
C GLY A 48 2.43 1.30 -10.83
N PHE A 49 1.53 1.31 -11.80
CA PHE A 49 0.17 0.78 -11.67
C PHE A 49 0.17 -0.74 -11.50
N SER A 50 -0.66 -1.25 -10.59
CA SER A 50 -0.83 -2.69 -10.33
C SER A 50 0.48 -3.46 -10.03
N SER A 51 1.58 -2.78 -9.69
CA SER A 51 2.89 -3.41 -9.63
C SER A 51 2.99 -4.51 -8.58
N LEU A 52 2.28 -4.37 -7.45
CA LEU A 52 2.27 -5.33 -6.35
C LEU A 52 0.88 -5.96 -6.15
N GLN A 53 0.04 -5.98 -7.19
CA GLN A 53 -1.29 -6.57 -7.14
C GLN A 53 -1.23 -8.11 -7.10
N ARG A 54 -2.07 -8.74 -6.27
CA ARG A 54 -2.23 -10.21 -6.17
C ARG A 54 -0.96 -10.97 -5.74
N ILE A 55 -0.18 -10.38 -4.83
CA ILE A 55 0.96 -11.05 -4.18
C ILE A 55 0.58 -11.54 -2.77
N LYS A 56 1.44 -12.34 -2.12
CA LYS A 56 1.17 -12.97 -0.80
C LYS A 56 2.05 -12.44 0.34
N VAL A 57 2.52 -11.19 0.23
CA VAL A 57 3.26 -10.56 1.34
C VAL A 57 2.36 -10.40 2.56
N ARG A 58 2.93 -10.61 3.76
CA ARG A 58 2.20 -10.41 5.02
C ARG A 58 2.14 -8.96 5.48
N SER A 59 3.18 -8.19 5.16
CA SER A 59 3.29 -6.79 5.50
C SER A 59 4.04 -6.04 4.41
N MET A 60 3.78 -4.74 4.30
CA MET A 60 4.51 -3.86 3.39
C MET A 60 4.93 -2.57 4.10
N VAL A 61 6.18 -2.16 3.89
CA VAL A 61 6.68 -0.84 4.28
C VAL A 61 6.95 -0.04 3.02
N VAL A 62 6.20 1.04 2.83
CA VAL A 62 6.35 1.93 1.67
C VAL A 62 7.45 2.97 1.98
N PRO A 63 8.48 3.12 1.13
CA PRO A 63 9.62 4.01 1.41
C PRO A 63 9.28 5.50 1.53
N GLU A 64 10.03 6.24 2.35
CA GLU A 64 9.86 7.69 2.61
C GLU A 64 10.07 8.61 1.39
N ASN A 65 10.49 8.09 0.24
CA ASN A 65 10.59 8.88 -0.99
C ASN A 65 9.33 8.80 -1.86
N ILE A 66 8.38 7.92 -1.52
CA ILE A 66 7.13 7.76 -2.26
C ILE A 66 6.14 8.87 -1.89
N LYS A 67 5.64 9.56 -2.91
CA LYS A 67 4.63 10.63 -2.78
C LYS A 67 3.22 10.17 -3.17
N VAL A 68 3.13 9.20 -4.08
CA VAL A 68 1.87 8.76 -4.69
C VAL A 68 1.83 7.23 -4.70
N LEU A 69 0.70 6.65 -4.30
CA LEU A 69 0.39 5.25 -4.54
C LEU A 69 -0.57 5.13 -5.72
N ASN A 70 -0.09 4.53 -6.81
CA ASN A 70 -0.87 4.33 -8.03
C ASN A 70 -1.96 3.27 -7.88
N GLY A 71 -2.93 3.29 -8.80
CA GLY A 71 -4.08 2.41 -8.75
C GLY A 71 -3.70 0.94 -8.66
N TYR A 72 -4.46 0.19 -7.86
CA TYR A 72 -4.24 -1.23 -7.59
C TYR A 72 -2.88 -1.59 -6.96
N PHE A 73 -2.16 -0.64 -6.34
CA PHE A 73 -0.83 -0.86 -5.76
C PHE A 73 -0.66 -2.22 -5.05
N LEU A 74 -1.49 -2.48 -4.03
CA LEU A 74 -1.52 -3.73 -3.24
C LEU A 74 -2.90 -4.40 -3.26
N ALA A 75 -3.66 -4.27 -4.35
CA ALA A 75 -4.99 -4.88 -4.44
C ALA A 75 -4.93 -6.43 -4.41
N ARG A 76 -5.93 -7.05 -3.77
CA ARG A 76 -6.19 -8.49 -3.78
C ARG A 76 -5.02 -9.32 -3.23
N CYS A 77 -4.37 -8.84 -2.18
CA CYS A 77 -3.29 -9.52 -1.48
C CYS A 77 -3.86 -10.34 -0.30
N PRO A 78 -4.06 -11.67 -0.45
CA PRO A 78 -4.85 -12.47 0.49
C PRO A 78 -4.19 -12.66 1.86
N GLU A 79 -2.88 -12.39 1.97
CA GLU A 79 -2.10 -12.56 3.20
C GLU A 79 -1.70 -11.23 3.85
N LEU A 80 -2.03 -10.08 3.24
CA LEU A 80 -1.65 -8.77 3.74
C LEU A 80 -2.38 -8.47 5.05
N THR A 81 -1.62 -8.26 6.12
CA THR A 81 -2.13 -7.99 7.47
C THR A 81 -1.81 -6.57 7.94
N SER A 82 -0.70 -6.00 7.48
CA SER A 82 -0.32 -4.64 7.82
C SER A 82 0.38 -3.89 6.68
N VAL A 83 0.17 -2.58 6.65
CA VAL A 83 0.88 -1.66 5.74
C VAL A 83 1.37 -0.45 6.53
N GLU A 84 2.60 -0.05 6.28
CA GLU A 84 3.19 1.20 6.75
C GLU A 84 3.36 2.16 5.56
N LEU A 85 2.72 3.31 5.64
CA LEU A 85 2.75 4.38 4.65
C LEU A 85 3.67 5.50 5.14
N PRO A 86 4.47 6.10 4.24
CA PRO A 86 5.49 7.07 4.63
C PRO A 86 4.89 8.40 5.03
N SER A 87 5.70 9.21 5.70
CA SER A 87 5.32 10.57 6.11
C SER A 87 5.12 11.51 4.92
N THR A 88 5.71 11.16 3.79
CA THR A 88 5.73 11.94 2.56
C THR A 88 4.57 11.66 1.60
N LEU A 89 3.72 10.70 1.92
CA LEU A 89 2.62 10.29 1.04
C LEU A 89 1.57 11.40 0.96
N THR A 90 1.25 11.83 -0.26
CA THR A 90 0.28 12.91 -0.49
C THR A 90 -1.00 12.42 -1.15
N GLU A 91 -0.96 11.31 -1.89
CA GLU A 91 -2.11 10.82 -2.66
C GLU A 91 -2.15 9.29 -2.78
N ILE A 92 -3.36 8.73 -2.75
CA ILE A 92 -3.62 7.29 -2.95
C ILE A 92 -4.72 7.12 -4.00
N TYR A 93 -4.42 6.39 -5.07
CA TYR A 93 -5.32 6.16 -6.17
C TYR A 93 -6.21 4.93 -5.98
N GLN A 94 -7.22 4.82 -6.84
CA GLN A 94 -8.26 3.79 -6.84
C GLN A 94 -7.77 2.37 -6.56
N ASP A 95 -8.53 1.64 -5.75
CA ASP A 95 -8.35 0.23 -5.48
C ASP A 95 -6.99 -0.19 -4.89
N SER A 96 -6.14 0.76 -4.46
CA SER A 96 -4.77 0.50 -3.98
C SER A 96 -4.67 -0.55 -2.88
N PHE A 97 -5.72 -0.70 -2.07
CA PHE A 97 -5.84 -1.69 -0.98
C PHE A 97 -7.21 -2.38 -1.01
N SER A 98 -7.72 -2.65 -2.22
CA SER A 98 -9.02 -3.30 -2.41
C SER A 98 -8.91 -4.83 -2.28
N TYR A 99 -9.93 -5.45 -1.69
CA TYR A 99 -10.07 -6.90 -1.53
C TYR A 99 -8.89 -7.56 -0.79
N ASP A 100 -8.44 -6.94 0.30
CA ASP A 100 -7.39 -7.46 1.20
C ASP A 100 -8.03 -8.00 2.49
N PRO A 101 -8.55 -9.24 2.51
CA PRO A 101 -9.45 -9.73 3.55
C PRO A 101 -8.81 -9.89 4.93
N LYS A 102 -7.48 -9.88 5.01
CA LYS A 102 -6.73 -10.04 6.27
C LYS A 102 -6.13 -8.74 6.79
N LEU A 103 -6.35 -7.61 6.12
CA LEU A 103 -5.77 -6.34 6.53
C LEU A 103 -6.35 -5.92 7.90
N LYS A 104 -5.47 -5.78 8.89
CA LYS A 104 -5.83 -5.43 10.27
C LYS A 104 -5.28 -4.09 10.70
N THR A 105 -4.16 -3.66 10.14
CA THR A 105 -3.50 -2.43 10.57
C THR A 105 -2.94 -1.65 9.41
N VAL A 106 -3.31 -0.38 9.33
CA VAL A 106 -2.63 0.61 8.49
C VAL A 106 -1.95 1.60 9.42
N THR A 107 -0.64 1.76 9.28
CA THR A 107 0.10 2.85 9.94
C THR A 107 0.39 3.89 8.87
N CYS A 108 -0.24 5.06 8.96
CA CYS A 108 0.06 6.18 8.08
C CYS A 108 0.90 7.20 8.85
N LYS A 109 2.11 7.49 8.39
CA LYS A 109 3.00 8.46 9.07
C LYS A 109 2.76 9.91 8.63
N ALA A 110 1.90 10.15 7.64
CA ALA A 110 1.60 11.50 7.18
C ALA A 110 0.79 12.26 8.24
N ALA A 111 1.24 13.45 8.61
CA ALA A 111 0.55 14.30 9.60
C ALA A 111 -0.79 14.84 9.07
N THR A 112 -0.91 14.99 7.76
CA THR A 112 -2.16 15.28 7.06
C THR A 112 -2.58 14.04 6.28
N PRO A 113 -3.86 13.63 6.31
CA PRO A 113 -4.34 12.48 5.55
C PRO A 113 -3.98 12.61 4.06
N PRO A 114 -3.32 11.62 3.45
CA PRO A 114 -3.14 11.58 2.01
C PRO A 114 -4.48 11.67 1.30
N VAL A 115 -4.54 12.43 0.21
CA VAL A 115 -5.76 12.63 -0.55
C VAL A 115 -6.21 11.30 -1.16
N ILE A 116 -7.48 10.95 -0.92
CA ILE A 116 -8.20 9.90 -1.60
C ILE A 116 -9.24 10.59 -2.49
N THR A 117 -9.06 10.54 -3.81
CA THR A 117 -9.94 11.24 -4.75
C THR A 117 -11.38 10.72 -4.59
N ALA A 118 -12.36 11.62 -4.59
CA ALA A 118 -13.77 11.22 -4.49
C ALA A 118 -14.17 10.24 -5.60
N GLY A 119 -14.94 9.20 -5.25
CA GLY A 119 -15.33 8.13 -6.17
C GLY A 119 -14.26 7.04 -6.35
N THR A 120 -13.13 7.12 -5.65
CA THR A 120 -12.12 6.06 -5.64
C THR A 120 -12.38 5.07 -4.51
N TYR A 121 -12.37 3.78 -4.83
CA TYR A 121 -12.65 2.71 -3.89
C TYR A 121 -11.37 2.12 -3.28
N VAL A 122 -10.52 2.97 -2.69
CA VAL A 122 -9.17 2.59 -2.20
C VAL A 122 -9.18 1.31 -1.36
N PHE A 123 -10.18 1.14 -0.50
CA PHE A 123 -10.35 0.00 0.40
C PHE A 123 -11.59 -0.87 0.08
N ALA A 124 -12.09 -0.87 -1.17
CA ALA A 124 -13.27 -1.67 -1.51
C ALA A 124 -13.08 -3.16 -1.17
N GLY A 125 -14.03 -3.76 -0.46
CA GLY A 125 -13.96 -5.17 -0.08
C GLY A 125 -12.89 -5.50 0.97
N THR A 126 -12.24 -4.49 1.56
CA THR A 126 -11.26 -4.63 2.64
C THR A 126 -11.93 -4.27 3.97
N PRO A 127 -11.74 -5.06 5.06
CA PRO A 127 -12.49 -4.91 6.31
C PRO A 127 -12.00 -3.73 7.18
N ILE A 128 -11.92 -2.52 6.64
CA ILE A 128 -11.38 -1.35 7.35
C ILE A 128 -12.21 -0.94 8.58
N ALA A 129 -13.51 -1.24 8.58
CA ALA A 129 -14.40 -0.99 9.71
C ALA A 129 -14.05 -1.82 10.97
N SER A 130 -13.26 -2.88 10.85
CA SER A 130 -12.70 -3.63 11.99
C SER A 130 -11.18 -3.52 12.11
N ALA A 131 -10.54 -2.77 11.22
CA ALA A 131 -9.11 -2.52 11.22
C ALA A 131 -8.74 -1.32 12.11
N THR A 132 -7.46 -1.27 12.50
CA THR A 132 -6.86 -0.14 13.21
C THR A 132 -6.04 0.71 12.27
N LEU A 133 -6.35 2.01 12.22
CA LEU A 133 -5.50 3.04 11.63
C LEU A 133 -4.66 3.70 12.73
N ARG A 134 -3.34 3.70 12.55
CA ARG A 134 -2.37 4.38 13.42
C ARG A 134 -1.84 5.61 12.71
N VAL A 135 -1.94 6.78 13.35
CA VAL A 135 -1.57 8.09 12.77
C VAL A 135 -0.70 8.89 13.74
N PRO A 136 0.05 9.91 13.30
CA PRO A 136 0.90 10.70 14.19
C PRO A 136 0.09 11.42 15.28
N ALA A 137 0.68 11.62 16.46
CA ALA A 137 0.11 12.48 17.50
C ALA A 137 -0.38 13.84 16.96
N GLY A 138 -1.61 14.22 17.31
CA GLY A 138 -2.26 15.46 16.88
C GLY A 138 -2.96 15.40 15.52
N SER A 139 -2.86 14.30 14.77
CA SER A 139 -3.47 14.17 13.44
C SER A 139 -4.83 13.47 13.44
N LYS A 140 -5.23 12.82 14.54
CA LYS A 140 -6.44 11.98 14.59
C LYS A 140 -7.70 12.68 14.11
N ALA A 141 -7.93 13.93 14.53
CA ALA A 141 -9.10 14.71 14.11
C ALA A 141 -9.14 14.93 12.59
N LEU A 142 -7.98 15.10 11.94
CA LEU A 142 -7.90 15.26 10.49
C LEU A 142 -8.29 13.95 9.77
N TYR A 143 -7.78 12.80 10.24
CA TYR A 143 -8.14 11.50 9.68
C TYR A 143 -9.61 11.13 9.91
N GLN A 144 -10.19 11.53 11.05
CA GLN A 144 -11.61 11.35 11.33
C GLN A 144 -12.53 12.20 10.45
N ALA A 145 -12.01 13.29 9.89
CA ALA A 145 -12.75 14.16 8.97
C ALA A 145 -12.50 13.85 7.49
N ALA A 146 -11.46 13.08 7.15
CA ALA A 146 -11.05 12.83 5.78
C ALA A 146 -11.79 11.64 5.14
N GLU A 147 -12.29 11.83 3.92
CA GLU A 147 -12.91 10.78 3.11
C GLU A 147 -11.96 9.60 2.90
N GLY A 148 -12.50 8.38 2.96
CA GLY A 148 -11.75 7.12 2.85
C GLY A 148 -10.93 6.74 4.09
N TRP A 149 -10.62 7.69 4.97
CA TRP A 149 -9.90 7.45 6.23
C TRP A 149 -10.84 7.38 7.44
N LYS A 150 -11.90 8.19 7.44
CA LYS A 150 -12.91 8.23 8.51
C LYS A 150 -13.65 6.90 8.71
N ASP A 151 -13.63 6.02 7.72
CA ASP A 151 -14.34 4.73 7.71
C ASP A 151 -13.57 3.61 8.45
N PHE A 152 -12.36 3.89 8.95
CA PHE A 152 -11.64 2.95 9.81
C PHE A 152 -12.31 2.79 11.17
N GLY A 153 -12.46 1.55 11.62
CA GLY A 153 -13.15 1.24 12.88
C GLY A 153 -12.45 1.77 14.13
N THR A 154 -11.12 1.80 14.12
CA THR A 154 -10.33 2.33 15.23
C THR A 154 -9.24 3.23 14.69
N ILE A 155 -9.20 4.49 15.16
CA ILE A 155 -8.13 5.44 14.85
C ILE A 155 -7.41 5.80 16.15
N VAL A 156 -6.12 5.47 16.22
CA VAL A 156 -5.24 5.72 17.37
C VAL A 156 -4.02 6.52 16.94
N GLU A 157 -3.46 7.27 17.89
CA GLU A 157 -2.23 8.01 17.68
C GLU A 157 -1.03 7.23 18.20
N PHE A 158 0.15 7.52 17.65
CA PHE A 158 1.44 7.01 18.12
C PHE A 158 2.44 8.15 18.37
#